data_AF-A0A8K0DAT7-F1
#
_entry.id   AF-A0A8K0DAT7-F1
#
_cell.length_a   1.000
_cell.length_b   1.000
_cell.length_c   1.000
_cell.angle_alpha   90.00
_cell.angle_beta   90.00
_cell.angle_gamma   90.00
#
_symmetry.space_group_name_H-M   'P 1'
#
loop_
_entity.id
_entity.type
_entity.pdbx_description
1 polymer ?
#
loop_
_entity_poly.entity_id
_entity_poly.type
_entity_poly.pdbx_seq_one_letter_code
_entity_poly.pdbx_strand_id
1 'polypeptide(L)' 'MIKFGIYICLIFSIGVLSDSQDYPEVRIEQGALKGKYRQAWTGKTFNSFTSIPYAQPPIGKLRFKGIPR' A
#
# COMPACT_ATOMS: atom_id res chain seq x y z
N MET A 1 44.66 -1.60 -2.63
CA MET A 1 43.86 -0.39 -2.31
C MET A 1 42.55 -0.33 -3.10
N ILE A 2 42.54 -0.59 -4.42
CA ILE A 2 41.34 -0.52 -5.28
C ILE A 2 40.24 -1.56 -4.94
N LYS A 3 40.62 -2.81 -4.64
CA LYS A 3 39.67 -3.89 -4.27
C LYS A 3 38.88 -3.60 -3.00
N PHE A 4 39.48 -2.88 -2.05
CA PHE A 4 38.84 -2.50 -0.79
C PHE A 4 37.76 -1.43 -1.03
N GLY A 5 38.04 -0.46 -1.92
CA GLY A 5 37.07 0.55 -2.35
C GLY A 5 35.89 -0.06 -3.11
N ILE A 6 36.12 -1.08 -3.95
CA ILE A 6 35.04 -1.81 -4.64
C ILE A 6 34.14 -2.55 -3.65
N TYR A 7 34.72 -3.25 -2.67
CA TYR A 7 33.94 -3.92 -1.62
C TYR A 7 33.10 -2.92 -0.82
N ILE A 8 33.68 -1.79 -0.39
CA ILE A 8 32.96 -0.73 0.32
C ILE A 8 31.81 -0.17 -0.53
N CYS A 9 32.05 0.06 -1.82
CA CYS A 9 31.03 0.55 -2.75
C CYS A 9 29.89 -0.47 -2.94
N LEU A 10 30.20 -1.76 -3.06
CA LEU A 10 29.21 -2.83 -3.18
C LEU A 10 28.36 -2.96 -1.91
N ILE A 11 28.97 -2.89 -0.73
CA ILE A 11 28.25 -2.95 0.56
C ILE A 11 27.33 -1.74 0.74
N PHE A 12 27.80 -0.54 0.38
CA PHE A 12 27.02 0.69 0.44
C PHE A 12 25.83 0.67 -0.54
N SER A 13 26.04 0.15 -1.75
CA SER A 13 24.99 0.02 -2.77
C SER A 13 23.86 -0.92 -2.34
N ILE A 14 24.19 -2.02 -1.64
CA ILE A 14 23.18 -2.96 -1.11
C ILE A 14 22.38 -2.32 0.04
N GLY A 15 23.04 -1.58 0.93
CA GLY A 15 22.39 -0.93 2.07
C GLY A 15 21.35 0.14 1.70
N VAL A 16 21.53 0.81 0.55
CA VAL A 16 20.61 1.86 0.07
C VAL A 16 19.32 1.29 -0.56
N LEU A 17 19.28 0.00 -0.92
CA LEU A 17 18.14 -0.61 -1.61
C LEU A 17 17.00 -1.11 -0.70
N SER A 18 17.15 -1.01 0.62
CA SER A 18 16.18 -1.59 1.57
C SER A 18 15.20 -0.54 2.11
N ASP A 19 14.17 -0.19 1.34
CA ASP A 19 13.02 0.58 1.85
C ASP A 19 11.89 -0.39 2.27
N SER A 20 11.95 -0.89 3.51
CA SER A 20 10.86 -1.70 4.08
C SER A 20 9.80 -0.78 4.67
N GLN A 21 9.04 -0.10 3.80
CA GLN A 21 7.94 0.74 4.27
C GLN A 21 6.80 -0.15 4.79
N ASP A 22 6.51 -0.03 6.09
CA ASP A 22 5.41 -0.76 6.75
C ASP A 22 4.05 -0.13 6.41
N TYR A 23 3.03 -0.95 6.20
CA TYR A 23 1.68 -0.51 5.84
C TYR A 23 0.63 -1.33 6.58
N PRO A 24 -0.51 -0.73 6.98
CA PRO A 24 -1.56 -1.48 7.63
C PRO A 24 -2.23 -2.41 6.61
N GLU A 25 -2.30 -3.70 6.93
CA GLU A 25 -3.03 -4.71 6.16
C GLU A 25 -4.18 -5.28 6.99
N VAL A 26 -5.34 -5.49 6.35
CA VAL A 26 -6.49 -6.15 6.97
C VAL A 26 -7.12 -7.13 5.98
N ARG A 27 -7.64 -8.26 6.46
CA ARG A 27 -8.38 -9.24 5.63
C ARG A 27 -9.88 -9.08 5.82
N ILE A 28 -10.58 -9.05 4.70
CA ILE A 28 -12.05 -9.09 4.59
C ILE A 28 -12.46 -10.29 3.71
N GLU A 29 -13.76 -10.55 3.59
CA GLU A 29 -14.27 -11.69 2.81
C GLU A 29 -13.80 -11.67 1.34
N GLN A 30 -13.63 -10.47 0.77
CA GLN A 30 -13.22 -10.23 -0.61
C GLN A 30 -11.69 -10.29 -0.81
N GLY A 31 -10.90 -10.37 0.26
CA GLY A 31 -9.43 -10.45 0.19
C GLY A 31 -8.70 -9.53 1.16
N ALA A 32 -7.40 -9.36 0.94
CA ALA A 32 -6.54 -8.49 1.74
C ALA A 32 -6.58 -7.05 1.23
N LEU A 33 -6.73 -6.10 2.16
CA LEU A 33 -6.69 -4.66 1.89
C LEU A 33 -5.40 -4.07 2.46
N LYS A 34 -4.66 -3.38 1.61
CA LYS A 34 -3.48 -2.60 2.01
C LYS A 34 -3.84 -1.12 2.13
N GLY A 35 -3.72 -0.60 3.34
CA GLY A 35 -4.00 0.80 3.68
C GLY A 35 -2.72 1.63 3.78
N LYS A 36 -2.87 2.80 4.41
CA LYS A 36 -1.76 3.70 4.72
C LYS A 36 -1.94 4.29 6.12
N TYR A 37 -0.84 4.55 6.81
CA TYR A 37 -0.86 5.40 7.99
C TYR A 37 -1.05 6.87 7.58
N ARG A 38 -1.95 7.58 8.27
CA ARG A 38 -2.27 8.99 8.05
C ARG A 38 -2.38 9.70 9.40
N GLN A 39 -2.10 10.99 9.41
CA GLN A 39 -2.29 11.83 10.60
C GLN A 39 -3.57 12.65 10.46
N ALA A 40 -4.38 12.66 11.52
CA ALA A 40 -5.48 13.59 11.67
C ALA A 40 -4.95 14.99 11.99
N TRP A 41 -5.79 16.01 11.82
CA TRP A 41 -5.46 17.40 12.19
C TRP A 41 -5.02 17.54 13.66
N THR A 42 -5.53 16.66 14.54
CA THR A 42 -5.18 16.61 15.97
C THR A 42 -3.83 15.96 16.25
N GLY A 43 -3.09 15.51 15.23
CA GLY A 43 -1.81 14.79 15.36
C GLY A 43 -1.95 13.29 15.64
N LYS A 44 -3.17 12.77 15.78
CA LYS A 44 -3.39 11.32 15.97
C LYS A 44 -3.17 10.56 14.66
N THR A 45 -2.34 9.52 14.70
CA THR A 45 -2.16 8.62 13.55
C THR A 45 -3.28 7.58 13.49
N PHE A 46 -3.78 7.29 12.30
CA PHE A 46 -4.81 6.29 12.04
C PHE A 46 -4.56 5.50 10.75
N ASN A 47 -5.19 4.34 10.65
CA ASN A 47 -5.13 3.47 9.48
C ASN A 47 -6.18 3.92 8.46
N SER A 48 -5.75 4.27 7.25
CA SER A 48 -6.60 4.75 6.17
C SER A 48 -6.69 3.72 5.06
N PHE A 49 -7.89 3.22 4.79
CA PHE A 49 -8.19 2.35 3.67
C PHE A 49 -9.20 3.07 2.75
N THR A 50 -8.81 3.36 1.52
CA THR A 50 -9.60 4.15 0.56
C THR A 50 -9.80 3.36 -0.72
N SER A 51 -10.81 3.74 -1.51
CA SER A 51 -11.09 3.13 -2.83
C SER A 51 -11.41 1.63 -2.77
N ILE A 52 -11.95 1.13 -1.66
CA ILE A 52 -12.38 -0.26 -1.51
C ILE A 52 -13.65 -0.45 -2.35
N PRO A 53 -13.63 -1.34 -3.38
CA PRO A 53 -14.82 -1.62 -4.16
C PRO A 53 -15.82 -2.42 -3.31
N TYR A 54 -17.06 -1.92 -3.24
CA TYR A 54 -18.15 -2.58 -2.51
C TYR A 54 -19.19 -3.23 -3.45
N ALA A 55 -19.10 -2.95 -4.74
CA ALA A 55 -20.00 -3.47 -5.77
C ALA A 55 -19.27 -3.51 -7.11
N GLN A 56 -19.86 -4.20 -8.08
CA GLN A 56 -19.38 -4.17 -9.46
C GLN A 56 -19.56 -2.76 -10.05
N PRO A 57 -18.59 -2.24 -10.84
CA PRO A 57 -18.72 -0.94 -11.48
C PRO A 57 -19.98 -0.85 -12.35
N PRO A 58 -20.80 0.22 -12.25
CA PRO A 58 -22.09 0.35 -12.95
C PRO A 58 -21.91 0.80 -14.41
N ILE A 59 -21.13 0.04 -15.18
CA ILE A 59 -20.80 0.32 -16.58
C ILE A 59 -21.62 -0.53 -17.56
N GLY A 60 -21.84 -0.03 -18.77
CA GLY A 60 -22.56 -0.75 -19.83
C GLY A 60 -23.97 -1.17 -19.39
N LYS A 61 -24.26 -2.48 -19.50
CA LYS A 61 -25.55 -3.08 -19.10
C LYS A 61 -25.82 -3.03 -17.59
N LEU A 62 -24.82 -2.71 -16.77
CA LEU A 62 -24.98 -2.53 -15.33
C LEU A 62 -25.43 -1.10 -14.99
N ARG A 63 -25.32 -0.15 -15.94
CA ARG A 63 -25.82 1.20 -15.74
C ARG A 63 -27.33 1.16 -15.48
N PHE A 64 -27.77 1.90 -14.47
CA PHE A 64 -29.16 1.95 -14.01
C PHE A 64 -29.72 0.63 -13.42
N LYS A 65 -28.90 -0.42 -13.25
CA LYS A 65 -29.30 -1.59 -12.46
C LYS A 65 -29.16 -1.29 -10.97
N GLY A 66 -30.11 -1.78 -10.18
CA GLY A 66 -30.02 -1.73 -8.72
C GLY A 66 -28.82 -2.53 -8.22
N ILE A 67 -28.24 -2.07 -7.11
CA ILE A 67 -27.19 -2.80 -6.41
C ILE A 67 -27.85 -4.03 -5.77
N PRO A 68 -27.39 -5.27 -6.04
CA PRO A 68 -27.92 -6.45 -5.37
C PRO A 68 -27.65 -6.34 -3.87
N ARG A 69 -28.69 -6.56 -3.05
CA ARG A 69 -28.57 -6.63 -1.59
C ARG A 69 -28.42 -8.06 -1.13
#